data_AF-A0A968NSU4-F1
#
_entry.id   AF-A0A968NSU4-F1
#
_cell.length_a   1.000
_cell.length_b   1.000
_cell.length_c   1.000
_cell.angle_alpha   90.00
_cell.angle_beta   90.00
_cell.angle_gamma   90.00
#
_symmetry.space_group_name_H-M   'P 1'
#
loop_
_entity.id
_entity.type
_entity.pdbx_description
1 polymer ?
#
loop_
_entity_poly.entity_id
_entity_poly.type
_entity_poly.pdbx_seq_one_letter_code
_entity_poly.pdbx_strand_id
1 'polypeptide(L)'
;MLLPRLHRRPTPKRRNFFQQKRRNHWPLLLIPASLGVVAAAVFIPTQRAFAPPIETPYTQPPQVPAITSIEDLYQMRDRLQAELDAPGSIPSLTRAGAFSTPTKTLQMLQAIEIRIGVEETAKENWNQAFRSSEQAQTLTQQANAAGDESEKTLGEIHAQWQEAVNSLESVTPSSLLANDAKTKLEEYQTYLDNAAYNYDTARSSFL
;
A
#
# COMPACT_ATOMS: atom_id res chain seq x y z
N MET A 1 3.47 -0.99 -75.79
CA MET A 1 3.57 -2.09 -74.80
C MET A 1 3.18 -1.54 -73.43
N LEU A 2 2.04 -2.05 -72.94
CA LEU A 2 1.52 -2.14 -71.57
C LEU A 2 1.66 -0.97 -70.56
N LEU A 3 0.48 -0.49 -70.17
CA LEU A 3 0.10 0.55 -69.21
C LEU A 3 0.41 0.22 -67.72
N PRO A 4 0.41 1.24 -66.84
CA PRO A 4 0.63 1.10 -65.39
C PRO A 4 -0.60 0.54 -64.65
N ARG A 5 -0.37 -0.42 -63.72
CA ARG A 5 -1.39 -0.97 -62.82
C ARG A 5 -1.58 -0.08 -61.58
N LEU A 6 -2.72 0.61 -61.55
CA LEU A 6 -3.36 1.18 -60.37
C LEU A 6 -4.24 0.10 -59.70
N HIS A 7 -4.03 -0.20 -58.41
CA HIS A 7 -5.02 -0.89 -57.54
C HIS A 7 -4.88 -0.32 -56.12
N ARG A 8 -5.70 0.68 -55.77
CA ARG A 8 -6.97 0.58 -55.00
C ARG A 8 -6.78 0.20 -53.52
N ARG A 9 -6.75 1.23 -52.68
CA ARG A 9 -6.94 1.16 -51.22
C ARG A 9 -8.41 0.83 -50.89
N PRO A 10 -8.71 -0.04 -49.91
CA PRO A 10 -10.05 -0.16 -49.35
C PRO A 10 -10.33 0.95 -48.32
N THR A 11 -11.50 1.56 -48.46
CA THR A 11 -12.08 2.63 -47.66
C THR A 11 -12.62 2.14 -46.30
N PRO A 12 -12.48 2.89 -45.20
CA PRO A 12 -13.14 2.57 -43.94
C PRO A 12 -14.64 2.87 -43.98
N LYS A 13 -15.41 1.92 -43.43
CA LYS A 13 -16.87 1.89 -43.38
C LYS A 13 -17.37 2.87 -42.32
N ARG A 14 -17.98 3.98 -42.77
CA ARG A 14 -18.79 4.89 -41.95
C ARG A 14 -19.95 4.14 -41.28
N ARG A 15 -20.08 4.26 -39.96
CA ARG A 15 -21.36 4.16 -39.24
C ARG A 15 -21.55 5.42 -38.42
N ASN A 16 -22.41 6.29 -38.91
CA ASN A 16 -23.11 7.32 -38.14
C ASN A 16 -24.44 6.73 -37.63
N PHE A 17 -25.13 7.49 -36.76
CA PHE A 17 -26.45 7.28 -36.11
C PHE A 17 -26.34 6.71 -34.69
N PHE A 18 -26.82 7.31 -33.59
CA PHE A 18 -27.80 8.37 -33.29
C PHE A 18 -27.36 9.10 -31.99
N GLN A 19 -27.38 10.44 -31.92
CA GLN A 19 -28.35 11.24 -31.13
C GLN A 19 -28.69 10.69 -29.72
N GLN A 20 -28.21 11.36 -28.67
CA GLN A 20 -29.16 11.93 -27.69
C GLN A 20 -28.60 13.13 -26.91
N LYS A 21 -29.13 14.28 -27.32
CA LYS A 21 -29.05 15.60 -26.69
C LYS A 21 -29.83 15.60 -25.38
N ARG A 22 -29.19 15.88 -24.25
CA ARG A 22 -29.85 16.46 -23.06
C ARG A 22 -29.02 17.63 -22.52
N ARG A 23 -29.38 18.82 -23.03
CA ARG A 23 -29.26 20.10 -22.32
C ARG A 23 -30.09 20.00 -21.04
N ASN A 24 -29.48 20.22 -19.89
CA ASN A 24 -30.18 20.77 -18.73
C ASN A 24 -29.37 21.98 -18.26
N HIS A 25 -29.96 23.15 -18.48
CA HIS A 25 -29.56 24.42 -17.90
C HIS A 25 -30.31 24.56 -16.60
N TRP A 26 -29.66 24.84 -15.48
CA TRP A 26 -30.22 25.64 -14.38
C TRP A 26 -29.05 26.30 -13.61
N PRO A 27 -29.26 27.48 -12.99
CA PRO A 27 -28.28 28.55 -12.92
C PRO A 27 -27.47 28.61 -11.62
N LEU A 28 -26.40 29.42 -11.71
CA LEU A 28 -25.63 30.06 -10.64
C LEU A 28 -26.41 30.27 -9.33
N LEU A 29 -25.81 29.79 -8.24
CA LEU A 29 -25.93 30.44 -6.93
C LEU A 29 -24.52 30.72 -6.40
N LEU A 30 -24.33 31.99 -6.07
CA LEU A 30 -23.11 32.60 -5.58
C LEU A 30 -22.77 32.14 -4.15
N ILE A 31 -21.48 32.06 -3.91
CA ILE A 31 -20.77 31.76 -2.67
C ILE A 31 -21.09 32.85 -1.61
N PRO A 32 -20.99 32.53 -0.31
CA PRO A 32 -19.93 33.18 0.44
C PRO A 32 -19.08 32.18 1.25
N ALA A 33 -17.79 32.51 1.30
CA ALA A 33 -16.77 31.78 2.00
C ALA A 33 -17.06 31.68 3.50
N SER A 34 -16.95 30.47 4.03
CA SER A 34 -16.63 30.25 5.45
C SER A 34 -15.49 29.24 5.51
N LEU A 35 -14.30 29.77 5.81
CA LEU A 35 -13.15 29.02 6.32
C LEU A 35 -13.61 28.17 7.51
N GLY A 36 -13.76 26.87 7.27
CA GLY A 36 -13.89 25.85 8.30
C GLY A 36 -12.85 24.79 8.01
N VAL A 37 -11.68 24.91 8.64
CA VAL A 37 -10.73 23.80 8.73
C VAL A 37 -11.41 22.73 9.59
N VAL A 38 -12.14 21.81 8.95
CA VAL A 38 -12.52 20.57 9.59
C VAL A 38 -11.29 19.68 9.48
N ALA A 39 -10.45 19.74 10.51
CA ALA A 39 -9.51 18.67 10.79
C ALA A 39 -10.34 17.38 10.94
N ALA A 40 -10.35 16.56 9.89
CA ALA A 40 -10.86 15.21 9.98
C ALA A 40 -9.91 14.44 10.89
N ALA A 41 -10.20 14.48 12.19
CA ALA A 41 -9.66 13.53 13.13
C ALA A 41 -10.09 12.16 12.64
N VAL A 42 -9.15 11.41 12.07
CA VAL A 42 -9.31 9.98 11.86
C VAL A 42 -9.57 9.40 13.24
N PHE A 43 -10.84 9.08 13.51
CA PHE A 43 -11.22 8.24 14.64
C PHE A 43 -10.60 6.87 14.35
N ILE A 44 -9.36 6.67 14.81
CA ILE A 44 -8.86 5.34 15.07
C ILE A 44 -9.74 4.82 16.20
N PRO A 45 -10.60 3.81 16.00
CA PRO A 45 -11.27 3.17 17.13
C PRO A 45 -10.16 2.56 17.98
N THR A 46 -9.72 3.31 18.99
CA THR A 46 -8.94 2.76 20.08
C THR A 46 -9.89 1.80 20.76
N GLN A 47 -9.83 0.53 20.35
CA GLN A 47 -10.34 -0.55 21.16
C GLN A 47 -9.62 -0.42 22.49
N ARG A 48 -10.25 0.26 23.46
CA ARG A 48 -9.94 0.07 24.87
C ARG A 48 -10.35 -1.36 25.18
N ALA A 49 -9.50 -2.29 24.75
CA ALA A 49 -9.47 -3.62 25.30
C ALA A 49 -9.25 -3.42 26.80
N PHE A 50 -10.15 -3.98 27.60
CA PHE A 50 -10.01 -4.10 29.04
C PHE A 50 -8.80 -4.99 29.34
N ALA A 51 -7.59 -4.43 29.22
CA ALA A 51 -6.40 -5.02 29.80
C ALA A 51 -6.31 -4.53 31.25
N PRO A 52 -6.07 -5.42 32.23
CA PRO A 52 -5.79 -5.00 33.59
C PRO A 52 -4.57 -4.06 33.62
N PRO A 53 -4.48 -3.13 34.58
CA PRO A 53 -3.31 -2.26 34.70
C PRO A 53 -2.09 -3.13 35.03
N ILE A 54 -1.22 -3.34 34.03
CA ILE A 54 0.10 -3.93 34.25
C ILE A 54 0.99 -2.80 34.78
N GLU A 55 0.97 -2.62 36.10
CA GLU A 55 1.94 -1.77 36.80
C GLU A 55 3.31 -2.44 36.82
N THR A 56 4.00 -2.48 35.69
CA THR A 56 5.46 -2.56 35.65
C THR A 56 5.96 -1.92 34.35
N PRO A 57 6.72 -0.81 34.39
CA PRO A 57 7.46 -0.37 33.21
C PRO A 57 8.47 -1.46 32.83
N TYR A 58 8.26 -2.10 31.69
CA TYR A 58 9.18 -3.09 31.11
C TYR A 58 10.59 -2.49 31.01
N THR A 59 11.49 -2.87 31.91
CA THR A 59 12.84 -2.29 31.98
C THR A 59 13.78 -2.87 30.91
N GLN A 60 13.37 -3.92 30.19
CA GLN A 60 14.08 -4.39 28.99
C GLN A 60 13.17 -5.33 28.19
N PRO A 61 12.90 -5.06 26.89
CA PRO A 61 12.26 -6.06 26.04
C PRO A 61 13.16 -7.32 25.99
N PRO A 62 12.58 -8.53 25.99
CA PRO A 62 13.36 -9.75 25.85
C PRO A 62 14.26 -9.65 24.61
N GLN A 63 15.56 -9.93 24.78
CA GLN A 63 16.51 -9.92 23.67
C GLN A 63 16.15 -11.02 22.69
N VAL A 64 15.41 -10.66 21.64
CA VAL A 64 15.16 -11.52 20.50
C VAL A 64 16.48 -11.62 19.71
N PRO A 65 16.96 -12.81 19.34
CA PRO A 65 18.17 -12.96 18.53
C PRO A 65 18.05 -12.15 17.23
N ALA A 66 19.19 -11.77 16.64
CA ALA A 66 19.21 -10.99 15.41
C ALA A 66 18.39 -11.69 14.31
N ILE A 67 17.25 -11.10 13.98
CA ILE A 67 16.27 -11.61 13.03
C ILE A 67 16.67 -11.08 11.66
N THR A 68 16.89 -11.99 10.70
CA THR A 68 17.32 -11.59 9.35
C THR A 68 16.23 -11.78 8.31
N SER A 69 15.22 -12.61 8.62
CA SER A 69 14.11 -12.89 7.72
C SER A 69 12.78 -13.10 8.46
N ILE A 70 11.67 -13.00 7.71
CA ILE A 70 10.33 -13.38 8.21
C ILE A 70 10.22 -14.88 8.50
N GLU A 71 10.99 -15.71 7.78
CA GLU A 71 11.05 -17.15 8.01
C GLU A 71 11.65 -17.46 9.40
N ASP A 72 12.67 -16.72 9.81
CA ASP A 72 13.26 -16.82 11.16
C ASP A 72 12.21 -16.53 12.24
N LEU A 73 11.30 -15.57 11.98
CA LEU A 73 10.21 -15.24 12.90
C LEU A 73 9.21 -16.39 13.04
N TYR A 74 8.80 -17.01 11.92
CA TYR A 74 7.90 -18.16 11.97
C TYR A 74 8.55 -19.35 12.69
N GLN A 75 9.82 -19.64 12.42
CA GLN A 75 10.54 -20.71 13.12
C GLN A 75 10.62 -20.46 14.62
N MET A 76 10.84 -19.21 15.05
CA MET A 76 10.83 -18.85 16.47
C MET A 76 9.44 -19.01 17.10
N ARG A 77 8.38 -18.57 16.42
CA ARG A 77 7.00 -18.77 16.87
C ARG A 77 6.72 -20.26 17.09
N ASP A 78 7.02 -21.08 16.10
CA ASP A 78 6.72 -22.51 16.11
C ASP A 78 7.51 -23.23 17.21
N ARG A 79 8.78 -22.85 17.42
CA ARG A 79 9.57 -23.34 18.54
C ARG A 79 8.97 -22.96 19.89
N LEU A 80 8.59 -21.68 20.07
CA LEU A 80 8.01 -21.21 21.34
C LEU A 80 6.67 -21.87 21.63
N GLN A 81 5.87 -22.10 20.60
CA GLN A 81 4.62 -22.84 20.70
C GLN A 81 4.88 -24.28 21.14
N ALA A 82 5.83 -24.97 20.52
CA ALA A 82 6.23 -26.32 20.91
C ALA A 82 6.77 -26.40 22.36
N GLU A 83 7.51 -25.38 22.81
CA GLU A 83 7.97 -25.29 24.20
C GLU A 83 6.81 -25.13 25.18
N LEU A 84 5.75 -24.41 24.82
CA LEU A 84 4.54 -24.27 25.64
C LEU A 84 3.70 -25.56 25.66
N ASP A 85 3.65 -26.28 24.54
CA ASP A 85 2.87 -27.51 24.39
C ASP A 85 3.58 -28.74 24.99
N ALA A 86 4.87 -28.63 25.33
CA ALA A 86 5.65 -29.73 25.87
C ALA A 86 5.13 -30.20 27.25
N PRO A 87 5.01 -31.52 27.48
CA PRO A 87 4.60 -32.07 28.77
C PRO A 87 5.66 -31.74 29.84
N GLY A 88 5.31 -30.83 30.75
CA GLY A 88 6.23 -30.24 31.75
C GLY A 88 6.15 -28.71 31.81
N SER A 89 5.65 -28.08 30.74
CA SER A 89 5.37 -26.64 30.67
C SER A 89 3.99 -26.25 31.21
N ILE A 90 3.16 -27.26 31.51
CA ILE A 90 1.89 -27.10 32.23
C ILE A 90 2.21 -26.71 33.67
N PRO A 91 1.61 -25.65 34.22
CA PRO A 91 1.82 -25.25 35.61
C PRO A 91 1.54 -26.45 36.53
N SER A 92 2.61 -27.03 37.06
CA SER A 92 2.50 -28.05 38.09
C SER A 92 2.02 -27.35 39.36
N LEU A 93 1.02 -27.91 40.05
CA LEU A 93 0.67 -27.45 41.39
C LEU A 93 1.93 -27.57 42.25
N THR A 94 2.59 -26.46 42.51
CA THR A 94 3.59 -26.41 43.57
C THR A 94 2.83 -26.62 44.89
N ARG A 95 3.50 -27.15 45.91
CA ARG A 95 2.94 -27.44 47.25
C ARG A 95 2.23 -26.21 47.90
N ALA A 96 2.37 -25.01 47.32
CA ALA A 96 1.74 -23.76 47.72
C ALA A 96 0.48 -23.36 46.90
N GLY A 97 0.01 -24.17 45.94
CA GLY A 97 -1.22 -23.88 45.16
C GLY A 97 -1.09 -22.81 44.07
N ALA A 98 0.14 -22.40 43.70
CA ALA A 98 0.36 -21.43 42.64
C ALA A 98 0.63 -22.12 41.30
N PHE A 99 -0.11 -21.71 40.27
CA PHE A 99 0.16 -22.05 38.87
C PHE A 99 1.30 -21.15 38.36
N SER A 100 2.44 -21.73 37.98
CA SER A 100 3.53 -21.00 37.32
C SER A 100 3.49 -21.24 35.82
N THR A 101 2.68 -20.49 35.09
CA THR A 101 2.83 -20.40 33.63
C THR A 101 4.21 -19.80 33.32
N PRO A 102 4.96 -20.25 32.31
CA PRO A 102 6.20 -19.60 31.91
C PRO A 102 5.90 -18.23 31.27
N THR A 103 5.66 -17.22 32.11
CA THR A 103 5.26 -15.86 31.71
C THR A 103 6.21 -15.25 30.69
N LYS A 104 7.51 -15.58 30.79
CA LYS A 104 8.53 -15.14 29.83
C LYS A 104 8.35 -15.72 28.43
N THR A 105 8.02 -17.01 28.30
CA THR A 105 7.80 -17.68 27.01
C THR A 105 6.56 -17.12 26.33
N LEU A 106 5.48 -16.89 27.07
CA LEU A 106 4.27 -16.26 26.56
C LEU A 106 4.51 -14.82 26.09
N GLN A 107 5.24 -14.02 26.87
CA GLN A 107 5.61 -12.66 26.48
C GLN A 107 6.48 -12.64 25.21
N MET A 108 7.41 -13.58 25.09
CA MET A 108 8.27 -13.68 23.90
C MET A 108 7.48 -14.12 22.67
N LEU A 109 6.56 -15.07 22.81
CA LEU A 109 5.66 -15.48 21.74
C LEU A 109 4.82 -14.30 21.25
N GLN A 110 4.19 -13.56 22.16
CA GLN A 110 3.40 -12.37 21.81
C GLN A 110 4.24 -11.32 21.07
N ALA A 111 5.48 -11.07 21.52
CA ALA A 111 6.37 -10.14 20.84
C ALA A 111 6.74 -10.59 19.42
N ILE A 112 6.98 -11.90 19.22
CA ILE A 112 7.26 -12.48 17.90
C ILE A 112 6.03 -12.37 16.98
N GLU A 113 4.82 -12.67 17.47
CA GLU A 113 3.59 -12.57 16.67
C GLU A 113 3.32 -11.13 16.22
N ILE A 114 3.51 -10.15 17.10
CA ILE A 114 3.42 -8.73 16.75
C ILE A 114 4.45 -8.39 15.66
N ARG A 115 5.68 -8.88 15.80
CA ARG A 115 6.74 -8.63 14.82
C ARG A 115 6.42 -9.27 13.46
N ILE A 116 5.88 -10.48 13.43
CA ILE A 116 5.39 -11.14 12.21
C ILE A 116 4.37 -10.26 11.51
N GLY A 117 3.35 -9.77 12.24
CA GLY A 117 2.32 -8.90 11.65
C GLY A 117 2.88 -7.62 11.03
N VAL A 118 3.91 -7.03 11.65
CA VAL A 118 4.63 -5.88 11.08
C VAL A 118 5.33 -6.24 9.76
N GLU A 119 6.05 -7.37 9.71
CA GLU A 119 6.76 -7.78 8.49
C GLU A 119 5.80 -8.22 7.37
N GLU A 120 4.69 -8.88 7.70
CA GLU A 120 3.66 -9.24 6.73
C GLU A 120 3.01 -7.99 6.11
N THR A 121 2.67 -7.01 6.93
CA THR A 121 2.11 -5.73 6.46
C THR A 121 3.10 -4.98 5.58
N ALA A 122 4.37 -4.91 6.00
CA ALA A 122 5.43 -4.30 5.21
C ALA A 122 5.61 -4.99 3.84
N LYS A 123 5.55 -6.32 3.81
CA LYS A 123 5.63 -7.11 2.57
C LYS A 123 4.44 -6.85 1.65
N GLU A 124 3.22 -6.76 2.18
CA GLU A 124 2.04 -6.45 1.37
C GLU A 124 2.15 -5.06 0.74
N ASN A 125 2.51 -4.05 1.55
CA ASN A 125 2.73 -2.69 1.09
C ASN A 125 3.81 -2.62 0.00
N TRP A 126 4.93 -3.32 0.19
CA TRP A 126 5.98 -3.45 -0.82
C TRP A 126 5.46 -4.06 -2.13
N ASN A 127 4.68 -5.15 -2.04
CA ASN A 127 4.10 -5.80 -3.22
C ASN A 127 3.04 -4.94 -3.91
N GLN A 128 2.26 -4.17 -3.16
CA GLN A 128 1.30 -3.20 -3.70
C GLN A 128 2.04 -2.12 -4.48
N ALA A 129 3.13 -1.58 -3.93
CA ALA A 129 3.95 -0.60 -4.63
C ALA A 129 4.45 -1.11 -5.98
N PHE A 130 4.94 -2.34 -6.01
CA PHE A 130 5.44 -2.95 -7.25
C PHE A 130 4.33 -3.18 -8.28
N ARG A 131 3.15 -3.66 -7.85
CA ARG A 131 1.99 -3.83 -8.75
C ARG A 131 1.54 -2.51 -9.38
N SER A 132 1.44 -1.45 -8.57
CA SER A 132 1.04 -0.13 -9.06
C SER A 132 2.06 0.48 -10.01
N SER A 133 3.37 0.32 -9.74
CA SER A 133 4.40 0.81 -10.65
C SER A 133 4.43 0.06 -11.98
N GLU A 134 4.24 -1.26 -11.98
CA GLU A 134 4.11 -2.06 -13.21
C GLU A 134 2.90 -1.61 -14.05
N GLN A 135 1.78 -1.31 -13.39
CA GLN A 135 0.60 -0.75 -14.06
C GLN A 135 0.88 0.62 -14.66
N ALA A 136 1.54 1.52 -13.91
CA ALA A 136 1.92 2.84 -14.39
C ALA A 136 2.84 2.76 -15.62
N GLN A 137 3.83 1.86 -15.58
CA GLN A 137 4.74 1.63 -16.70
C GLN A 137 4.02 1.06 -17.92
N THR A 138 3.12 0.09 -17.71
CA THR A 138 2.33 -0.49 -18.79
C THR A 138 1.45 0.56 -19.46
N LEU A 139 0.75 1.38 -18.67
CA LEU A 139 -0.07 2.49 -19.17
C LEU A 139 0.78 3.51 -19.95
N THR A 140 1.97 3.85 -19.43
CA THR A 140 2.91 4.75 -20.11
C THR A 140 3.33 4.20 -21.47
N GLN A 141 3.68 2.90 -21.55
CA GLN A 141 4.06 2.26 -22.80
C GLN A 141 2.91 2.25 -23.82
N GLN A 142 1.69 1.96 -23.36
CA GLN A 142 0.50 1.96 -24.20
C GLN A 142 0.18 3.36 -24.72
N ALA A 143 0.23 4.37 -23.85
CA ALA A 143 0.03 5.77 -24.20
C ALA A 143 1.02 6.22 -25.28
N ASN A 144 2.31 5.92 -25.08
CA ASN A 144 3.36 6.25 -26.04
C ASN A 144 3.17 5.54 -27.39
N ALA A 145 2.77 4.27 -27.38
CA ALA A 145 2.53 3.52 -28.61
C ALA A 145 1.30 4.04 -29.39
N ALA A 146 0.28 4.53 -28.67
CA ALA A 146 -0.93 5.10 -29.25
C ALA A 146 -0.81 6.60 -29.59
N GLY A 147 0.21 7.29 -29.08
CA GLY A 147 0.29 8.75 -29.10
C GLY A 147 -0.82 9.42 -28.28
N ASP A 148 -1.29 8.76 -27.21
CA ASP A 148 -2.36 9.25 -26.35
C ASP A 148 -1.79 10.06 -25.18
N GLU A 149 -1.78 11.39 -25.33
CA GLU A 149 -1.40 12.35 -24.29
C GLU A 149 -2.63 13.00 -23.63
N SER A 150 -3.78 12.32 -23.65
CA SER A 150 -4.99 12.87 -23.03
C SER A 150 -4.83 13.03 -21.52
N GLU A 151 -5.46 14.07 -20.96
CA GLU A 151 -5.48 14.34 -19.51
C GLU A 151 -5.91 13.09 -18.72
N LYS A 152 -6.88 12.33 -19.25
CA LYS A 152 -7.37 11.11 -18.61
C LYS A 152 -6.26 10.07 -18.47
N THR A 153 -5.58 9.72 -19.57
CA THR A 153 -4.55 8.67 -19.58
C THR A 153 -3.36 9.08 -18.71
N LEU A 154 -2.93 10.34 -18.79
CA LEU A 154 -1.85 10.87 -17.94
C LEU A 154 -2.24 10.94 -16.46
N GLY A 155 -3.51 11.24 -16.16
CA GLY A 155 -4.04 11.21 -14.80
C GLY A 155 -4.06 9.80 -14.20
N GLU A 156 -4.40 8.78 -15.00
CA GLU A 156 -4.32 7.37 -14.58
C GLU A 156 -2.88 6.94 -14.30
N ILE A 157 -1.92 7.31 -15.17
CA ILE A 157 -0.49 7.04 -14.95
C ILE A 157 0.00 7.70 -13.65
N HIS A 158 -0.34 8.97 -13.45
CA HIS A 158 0.01 9.71 -12.23
C HIS A 158 -0.57 9.04 -10.98
N ALA A 159 -1.86 8.67 -11.01
CA ALA A 159 -2.50 8.00 -9.88
C ALA A 159 -1.83 6.67 -9.51
N GLN A 160 -1.39 5.89 -10.49
CA GLN A 160 -0.66 4.63 -10.24
C GLN A 160 0.72 4.85 -9.63
N TRP A 161 1.47 5.86 -10.07
CA TRP A 161 2.74 6.22 -9.43
C TRP A 161 2.54 6.74 -8.00
N GLN A 162 1.49 7.54 -7.76
CA GLN A 162 1.17 8.02 -6.43
C GLN A 162 0.83 6.87 -5.49
N GLU A 163 0.03 5.90 -5.95
CA GLU A 163 -0.29 4.71 -5.18
C GLU A 163 0.96 3.88 -4.85
N ALA A 164 1.89 3.78 -5.81
CA ALA A 164 3.15 3.09 -5.60
C ALA A 164 4.01 3.76 -4.51
N VAL A 165 4.12 5.09 -4.55
CA VAL A 165 4.82 5.90 -3.54
C VAL A 165 4.15 5.76 -2.17
N ASN A 166 2.83 5.95 -2.07
CA ASN A 166 2.07 5.84 -0.82
C ASN A 166 2.24 4.46 -0.17
N SER A 167 2.28 3.41 -0.99
CA SER A 167 2.49 2.04 -0.52
C SER A 167 3.88 1.85 0.08
N LEU A 168 4.94 2.40 -0.55
CA LEU A 168 6.29 2.35 0.01
C LEU A 168 6.42 3.19 1.29
N GLU A 169 5.77 4.34 1.37
CA GLU A 169 5.74 5.16 2.60
C GLU A 169 5.03 4.46 3.76
N SER A 170 4.10 3.56 3.45
CA SER A 170 3.38 2.75 4.43
C SER A 170 4.21 1.58 4.98
N VAL A 171 5.41 1.33 4.44
CA VAL A 171 6.35 0.37 5.02
C VAL A 171 6.95 0.95 6.30
N THR A 172 6.59 0.37 7.45
CA THR A 172 7.07 0.86 8.75
C THR A 172 8.59 0.82 8.89
N PRO A 173 9.25 1.85 9.46
CA PRO A 173 10.71 1.91 9.63
C PRO A 173 11.32 0.77 10.45
N SER A 174 10.51 0.09 11.27
CA SER A 174 10.95 -1.07 12.06
C SER A 174 11.03 -2.36 11.26
N SER A 175 10.48 -2.42 10.04
CA SER A 175 10.48 -3.62 9.20
C SER A 175 11.87 -3.96 8.67
N LEU A 176 12.11 -5.24 8.39
CA LEU A 176 13.27 -5.71 7.64
C LEU A 176 13.37 -5.08 6.23
N LEU A 177 12.23 -4.70 5.62
CA LEU A 177 12.18 -4.07 4.30
C LEU A 177 12.41 -2.55 4.31
N ALA A 178 12.60 -1.93 5.48
CA ALA A 178 12.59 -0.46 5.59
C ALA A 178 13.67 0.23 4.73
N ASN A 179 14.89 -0.33 4.67
CA ASN A 179 15.97 0.26 3.86
C ASN A 179 15.71 0.12 2.35
N ASP A 180 15.19 -1.03 1.94
CA ASP A 180 14.82 -1.28 0.55
C ASP A 180 13.66 -0.38 0.13
N ALA A 181 12.64 -0.23 0.99
CA ALA A 181 11.51 0.67 0.80
C ALA A 181 11.97 2.11 0.63
N LYS A 182 12.86 2.58 1.50
CA LYS A 182 13.44 3.93 1.38
C LYS A 182 14.19 4.12 0.07
N THR A 183 15.02 3.14 -0.32
CA THR A 183 15.78 3.22 -1.58
C THR A 183 14.85 3.27 -2.79
N LYS A 184 13.80 2.43 -2.80
CA LYS A 184 12.81 2.44 -3.89
C LYS A 184 11.91 3.67 -3.90
N LEU A 185 11.66 4.27 -2.75
CA LEU A 185 10.87 5.49 -2.63
C LEU A 185 11.53 6.65 -3.40
N GLU A 186 12.86 6.80 -3.30
CA GLU A 186 13.61 7.84 -4.03
C GLU A 186 13.46 7.68 -5.56
N GLU A 187 13.51 6.44 -6.05
CA GLU A 187 13.29 6.13 -7.47
C GLU A 187 11.85 6.42 -7.91
N TYR A 188 10.85 5.98 -7.13
CA TYR A 188 9.44 6.14 -7.48
C TYR A 188 8.96 7.58 -7.38
N GLN A 189 9.52 8.38 -6.47
CA GLN A 189 9.24 9.80 -6.40
C GLN A 189 9.65 10.51 -7.70
N THR A 190 10.79 10.13 -8.28
CA THR A 190 11.23 10.69 -9.57
C THR A 190 10.23 10.36 -10.68
N TYR A 191 9.66 9.15 -10.72
CA TYR A 191 8.63 8.80 -11.70
C TYR A 191 7.31 9.53 -11.45
N LEU A 192 6.92 9.68 -10.18
CA LEU A 192 5.74 10.44 -9.79
C LEU A 192 5.85 11.91 -10.22
N ASP A 193 6.98 12.57 -9.97
CA ASP A 193 7.20 13.97 -10.32
C ASP A 193 7.09 14.19 -11.84
N ASN A 194 7.64 13.27 -12.64
CA ASN A 194 7.50 13.29 -14.10
C ASN A 194 6.05 13.09 -14.55
N ALA A 195 5.33 12.15 -13.93
CA ALA A 195 3.93 11.90 -14.23
C ALA A 195 3.05 13.09 -13.86
N ALA A 196 3.33 13.75 -12.72
CA ALA A 196 2.63 14.94 -12.26
C ALA A 196 2.82 16.10 -13.24
N TYR A 197 4.06 16.36 -13.66
CA TYR A 197 4.37 17.39 -14.66
C TYR A 197 3.58 17.18 -15.97
N ASN A 198 3.57 15.96 -16.50
CA ASN A 198 2.85 15.64 -17.74
C ASN A 198 1.34 15.81 -17.56
N TYR A 199 0.79 15.33 -16.43
CA TYR A 199 -0.62 15.48 -16.11
C TYR A 199 -1.05 16.95 -16.01
N ASP A 200 -0.29 17.78 -15.28
CA ASP A 200 -0.58 19.21 -15.11
C ASP A 200 -0.45 19.98 -16.42
N THR A 201 0.52 19.61 -17.27
CA THR A 201 0.68 20.18 -18.60
C THR A 201 -0.53 19.88 -19.48
N ALA A 202 -0.97 18.62 -19.52
CA ALA A 202 -2.15 18.23 -20.28
C ALA A 202 -3.40 18.93 -19.76
N ARG A 203 -3.61 18.94 -18.44
CA ARG A 203 -4.76 19.60 -17.79
C ARG A 203 -4.81 21.11 -18.07
N SER A 204 -3.68 21.80 -18.00
CA SER A 204 -3.61 23.25 -18.25
C SER A 204 -3.78 23.62 -19.72
N SER A 205 -3.38 22.75 -20.66
CA SER A 205 -3.57 22.98 -22.10
C SER A 205 -5.04 23.03 -22.55
N PHE A 206 -5.97 22.57 -21.71
CA PHE A 206 -7.41 22.59 -21.95
C PHE A 206 -8.15 23.80 -21.35
N LEU A 207 -7.48 24.62 -20.51
CA LEU A 207 -8.06 25.81 -19.87
C LEU A 207 -7.77 27.09 -20.67
#